data_AF-A0A2P6RI66-F1
#
_entry.id   AF-A0A2P6RI66-F1
#
_cell.length_a   1.000
_cell.length_b   1.000
_cell.length_c   1.000
_cell.angle_alpha   90.00
_cell.angle_beta   90.00
_cell.angle_gamma   90.00
#
_symmetry.space_group_name_H-M   'P 1'
#
loop_
_entity.id
_entity.type
_entity.pdbx_description
1 polymer ?
#
loop_
_entity_poly.entity_id
_entity_poly.type
_entity_poly.pdbx_seq_one_letter_code
_entity_poly.pdbx_strand_id
1 'polypeptide(L)'
;MDEFSPRARRRSALLTWQHIASLPPNLPVVYCGGFNTQKESTTGRFLLGRSREHGVVGDMRDTWPNARVRKNASLIRTFHGFKGNKQGALEFFKLVFRALCLCWDRQTQDLHIDWILFRGRSLVPVSCEVVSDNIDGQYPSSHYPIFAEFLLPRAVRIVDPPAQEEN
;
A
#
# COMPACT_ATOMS: atom_id res chain seq x y z
N MET A 1 4.57 4.12 10.21
CA MET A 1 5.75 3.45 10.81
C MET A 1 6.82 4.50 11.09
N ASP A 2 7.87 4.17 11.83
CA ASP A 2 8.93 5.11 12.14
C ASP A 2 9.60 5.71 10.89
N GLU A 3 9.81 7.02 10.89
CA GLU A 3 10.38 7.77 9.76
C GLU A 3 11.88 7.52 9.58
N PHE A 4 12.61 7.38 10.67
CA PHE A 4 14.07 7.46 10.64
C PHE A 4 14.76 6.09 10.72
N SER A 5 14.31 5.23 11.62
CA SER A 5 14.95 3.97 12.03
C SER A 5 14.45 2.77 11.21
N PRO A 6 15.28 2.21 10.31
CA PRO A 6 14.92 0.98 9.60
C PRO A 6 14.75 -0.21 10.55
N ARG A 7 15.40 -0.19 11.71
CA ARG A 7 15.24 -1.22 12.75
C ARG A 7 13.88 -1.12 13.41
N ALA A 8 13.40 0.09 13.72
CA ALA A 8 12.07 0.29 14.27
C ALA A 8 10.99 -0.13 13.27
N ARG A 9 11.15 0.22 11.98
CA ARG A 9 10.25 -0.23 10.91
C ARG A 9 10.17 -1.75 10.81
N ARG A 10 11.31 -2.44 10.75
CA ARG A 10 11.34 -3.92 10.69
C ARG A 10 10.65 -4.57 11.88
N ARG A 11 10.93 -4.11 13.10
CA ARG A 11 10.29 -4.63 14.32
C ARG A 11 8.79 -4.36 14.35
N SER A 12 8.37 -3.16 13.95
CA SER A 12 6.95 -2.80 13.85
C SER A 12 6.21 -3.65 12.83
N ALA A 13 6.84 -3.88 11.66
CA ALA A 13 6.32 -4.75 10.61
C ALA A 13 6.18 -6.19 11.09
N LEU A 14 7.20 -6.73 11.76
CA LEU A 14 7.16 -8.07 12.35
C LEU A 14 6.04 -8.20 13.37
N LEU A 15 5.95 -7.28 14.33
CA LEU A 15 4.91 -7.29 15.36
C LEU A 15 3.50 -7.19 14.78
N THR A 16 3.30 -6.28 13.82
CA THR A 16 2.00 -6.10 13.15
C THR A 16 1.63 -7.35 12.36
N TRP A 17 2.59 -7.92 11.62
CA TRP A 17 2.36 -9.16 10.87
C TRP A 17 2.06 -10.35 11.80
N GLN A 18 2.76 -10.48 12.93
CA GLN A 18 2.47 -11.53 13.93
C GLN A 18 1.04 -11.42 14.46
N HIS A 19 0.55 -10.20 14.70
CA HIS A 19 -0.85 -10.00 15.07
C HIS A 19 -1.80 -10.40 13.94
N ILE A 20 -1.53 -10.00 12.69
CA ILE A 20 -2.35 -10.38 11.54
C ILE A 20 -2.36 -11.91 11.32
N ALA A 21 -1.23 -12.57 11.58
CA ALA A 21 -1.04 -14.01 11.45
C ALA A 21 -1.72 -14.81 12.58
N SER A 22 -1.97 -14.20 13.75
CA SER A 22 -2.74 -14.84 14.83
C SER A 22 -4.25 -14.79 14.60
N LEU A 23 -4.72 -13.93 13.69
CA LEU A 23 -6.13 -13.89 13.28
C LEU A 23 -6.48 -15.15 12.46
N PRO A 24 -7.76 -15.56 12.42
CA PRO A 24 -8.18 -16.69 11.60
C PRO A 24 -7.69 -16.57 10.14
N PRO A 25 -7.22 -17.68 9.52
CA PRO A 25 -6.59 -17.62 8.20
C PRO A 25 -7.57 -17.16 7.10
N ASN A 26 -8.86 -17.42 7.27
CA ASN A 26 -9.90 -17.01 6.35
C ASN A 26 -10.46 -15.60 6.62
N LEU A 27 -10.04 -14.95 7.72
CA LEU A 27 -10.46 -13.58 8.01
C LEU A 27 -9.81 -12.63 7.00
N PRO A 28 -10.59 -11.85 6.24
CA PRO A 28 -10.04 -10.86 5.32
C PRO A 28 -9.45 -9.70 6.12
N VAL A 29 -8.24 -9.26 5.76
CA VAL A 29 -7.53 -8.18 6.45
C VAL A 29 -7.08 -7.14 5.44
N VAL A 30 -7.30 -5.87 5.77
CA VAL A 30 -6.68 -4.72 5.09
C VAL A 30 -5.77 -4.02 6.11
N TYR A 31 -4.55 -3.71 5.69
CA TYR A 31 -3.56 -3.01 6.49
C TYR A 31 -3.02 -1.82 5.68
N CYS A 32 -3.35 -0.60 6.11
CA CYS A 32 -2.95 0.63 5.45
C CYS A 32 -2.05 1.50 6.33
N GLY A 33 -1.26 2.36 5.69
CA GLY A 33 -0.57 3.45 6.37
C GLY A 33 0.66 3.95 5.63
N GLY A 34 1.28 4.98 6.20
CA GLY A 34 2.61 5.45 5.81
C GLY A 34 3.68 4.53 6.40
N PHE A 35 4.33 3.75 5.55
CA PHE A 35 5.39 2.81 5.94
C PHE A 35 6.76 3.49 6.03
N ASN A 36 6.89 4.73 5.55
CA ASN A 36 8.13 5.52 5.56
C ASN A 36 9.33 4.77 4.94
N THR A 37 9.04 3.90 3.98
CA THR A 37 10.04 3.14 3.23
C THR A 37 9.43 2.62 1.93
N GLN A 38 10.26 2.15 1.01
CA GLN A 38 9.82 1.59 -0.28
C GLN A 38 9.57 0.08 -0.16
N LYS A 39 8.77 -0.48 -1.08
CA LYS A 39 8.35 -1.89 -1.07
C LYS A 39 9.54 -2.87 -1.15
N GLU A 40 10.65 -2.39 -1.70
CA GLU A 40 11.88 -3.19 -1.88
C GLU A 40 12.90 -3.00 -0.76
N SER A 41 12.55 -2.22 0.26
CA SER A 41 13.25 -2.26 1.55
C SER A 41 13.08 -3.63 2.22
N THR A 42 13.89 -3.90 3.23
CA THR A 42 13.75 -5.11 4.08
C THR A 42 12.36 -5.24 4.70
N THR A 43 11.75 -4.11 5.09
CA THR A 43 10.39 -4.09 5.68
C THR A 43 9.32 -4.41 4.64
N GLY A 44 9.39 -3.78 3.46
CA GLY A 44 8.44 -4.03 2.39
C GLY A 44 8.54 -5.46 1.86
N ARG A 45 9.76 -5.95 1.62
CA ARG A 45 10.00 -7.33 1.16
C ARG A 45 9.50 -8.35 2.18
N PHE A 46 9.66 -8.09 3.47
CA PHE A 46 9.13 -8.97 4.51
C PHE A 46 7.60 -9.02 4.47
N LEU A 47 6.92 -7.86 4.54
CA LEU A 47 5.46 -7.79 4.56
C LEU A 47 4.82 -8.43 3.30
N LEU A 48 5.47 -8.26 2.14
CA LEU A 48 5.04 -8.80 0.86
C LEU A 48 5.46 -10.26 0.61
N GLY A 49 6.04 -10.93 1.62
CA GLY A 49 6.44 -12.35 1.53
C GLY A 49 7.65 -12.64 0.64
N ARG A 50 8.45 -11.63 0.32
CA ARG A 50 9.66 -11.70 -0.53
C ARG A 50 10.96 -11.85 0.27
N SER A 51 10.88 -11.78 1.59
CA SER A 51 12.01 -12.03 2.50
C SER A 51 11.56 -12.56 3.85
N ARG A 52 12.50 -13.17 4.58
CA ARG A 52 12.30 -13.65 5.95
C ARG A 52 12.74 -12.60 6.97
N GLU A 53 12.04 -12.56 8.10
CA GLU A 53 12.43 -11.80 9.29
C GLU A 53 12.23 -12.74 10.50
N HIS A 54 13.26 -12.98 11.32
CA HIS A 54 13.19 -13.90 12.47
C HIS A 54 12.58 -15.30 12.16
N GLY A 55 12.89 -15.84 10.98
CA GLY A 55 12.44 -17.18 10.56
C GLY A 55 11.03 -17.24 9.97
N VAL A 56 10.25 -16.14 10.03
CA VAL A 56 8.90 -16.04 9.46
C VAL A 56 8.90 -15.26 8.15
N VAL A 57 7.86 -15.47 7.32
CA VAL A 57 7.66 -14.84 6.01
C VAL A 57 6.29 -14.19 6.00
N GLY A 58 6.23 -12.93 5.59
CA GLY A 58 4.94 -12.26 5.39
C GLY A 58 4.13 -12.87 4.25
N ASP A 59 2.85 -12.54 4.18
CA ASP A 59 1.92 -13.09 3.20
C ASP A 59 0.92 -12.05 2.67
N MET A 60 1.21 -10.77 2.91
CA MET A 60 0.35 -9.68 2.46
C MET A 60 0.57 -9.42 0.97
N ARG A 61 -0.50 -9.00 0.30
CA ARG A 61 -0.47 -8.51 -1.09
C ARG A 61 -0.66 -7.00 -1.09
N ASP A 62 -0.02 -6.31 -2.03
CA ASP A 62 -0.21 -4.87 -2.22
C ASP A 62 -1.33 -4.60 -3.22
N THR A 63 -2.28 -3.74 -2.87
CA THR A 63 -3.38 -3.36 -3.77
C THR A 63 -2.90 -2.69 -5.05
N TRP A 64 -1.85 -1.85 -4.99
CA TRP A 64 -1.42 -1.08 -6.16
C TRP A 64 -1.15 -1.95 -7.39
N PRO A 65 -0.25 -2.97 -7.35
CA PRO A 65 -0.02 -3.86 -8.48
C PRO A 65 -1.14 -4.89 -8.71
N ASN A 66 -1.96 -5.19 -7.69
CA ASN A 66 -3.00 -6.23 -7.79
C ASN A 66 -4.36 -5.71 -8.28
N ALA A 67 -4.59 -4.38 -8.29
CA ALA A 67 -5.83 -3.79 -8.75
C ALA A 67 -6.03 -3.96 -10.26
N ARG A 68 -7.26 -4.28 -10.68
CA ARG A 68 -7.60 -4.41 -12.11
C ARG A 68 -7.41 -3.11 -12.88
N VAL A 69 -7.72 -1.98 -12.25
CA VAL A 69 -7.56 -0.65 -12.83
C VAL A 69 -6.70 0.21 -11.90
N ARG A 70 -5.67 0.86 -12.47
CA ARG A 70 -4.85 1.85 -11.77
C ARG A 70 -5.08 3.23 -12.37
N LYS A 71 -5.42 4.20 -11.53
CA LYS A 71 -5.55 5.62 -11.92
C LYS A 71 -4.33 6.40 -11.42
N ASN A 72 -3.94 7.42 -12.18
CA ASN A 72 -2.75 8.23 -11.91
C ASN A 72 -1.47 7.38 -11.75
N ALA A 73 -1.34 6.33 -12.57
CA ALA A 73 -0.21 5.40 -12.50
C ALA A 73 1.16 6.06 -12.82
N SER A 74 1.16 7.26 -13.42
CA SER A 74 2.35 8.09 -13.61
C SER A 74 2.90 8.69 -12.32
N LEU A 75 2.10 8.74 -11.24
CA LEU A 75 2.55 9.17 -9.92
C LEU A 75 3.23 8.01 -9.21
N ILE A 76 4.54 7.92 -9.39
CA ILE A 76 5.37 6.85 -8.84
C ILE A 76 5.76 7.11 -7.37
N ARG A 77 5.46 8.28 -6.82
CA ARG A 77 5.66 8.67 -5.41
C ARG A 77 4.36 9.17 -4.81
N THR A 78 4.12 8.81 -3.55
CA THR A 78 3.02 9.34 -2.72
C THR A 78 3.44 10.59 -1.96
N PHE A 79 4.66 10.66 -1.45
CA PHE A 79 5.18 11.86 -0.78
C PHE A 79 5.61 12.95 -1.78
N HIS A 80 5.15 14.17 -1.56
CA HIS A 80 5.46 15.35 -2.37
C HIS A 80 5.73 16.64 -1.57
N GLY A 81 5.69 16.60 -0.23
CA GLY A 81 6.10 17.72 0.62
C GLY A 81 5.38 19.04 0.32
N PHE A 82 4.07 18.98 0.04
CA PHE A 82 3.22 20.11 -0.38
C PHE A 82 3.59 20.79 -1.71
N LYS A 83 4.61 20.33 -2.43
CA LYS A 83 5.03 20.93 -3.70
C LYS A 83 4.20 20.47 -4.89
N GLY A 84 3.68 19.23 -4.79
CA GLY A 84 3.08 18.54 -5.91
C GLY A 84 4.14 18.13 -6.91
N ASN A 85 4.35 16.84 -7.10
CA ASN A 85 5.41 16.41 -8.00
C ASN A 85 4.85 16.28 -9.42
N LYS A 86 5.35 17.11 -10.35
CA LYS A 86 5.32 16.77 -11.79
C LYS A 86 6.32 15.62 -11.99
N GLN A 87 5.88 14.39 -11.74
CA GLN A 87 6.69 13.16 -11.91
C GLN A 87 6.87 12.90 -13.41
N GLY A 88 7.70 13.72 -14.03
CA GLY A 88 7.87 13.82 -15.48
C GLY A 88 8.85 12.78 -16.05
N ALA A 89 9.32 13.05 -17.28
CA ALA A 89 10.10 12.12 -18.09
C ALA A 89 11.33 11.52 -17.37
N LEU A 90 12.00 12.27 -16.49
CA LEU A 90 13.18 11.80 -15.78
C LEU A 90 12.88 10.67 -14.78
N GLU A 91 11.80 10.78 -14.01
CA GLU A 91 11.40 9.73 -13.06
C GLU A 91 10.90 8.49 -13.80
N PHE A 92 10.19 8.69 -14.92
CA PHE A 92 9.83 7.61 -15.84
C PHE A 92 11.07 6.91 -16.41
N PHE A 93 12.10 7.67 -16.83
CA PHE A 93 13.34 7.10 -17.35
C PHE A 93 14.12 6.31 -16.28
N LYS A 94 14.13 6.78 -15.03
CA LYS A 94 14.69 6.03 -13.89
C LYS A 94 14.00 4.67 -13.72
N LEU A 95 12.68 4.60 -13.94
CA LEU A 95 11.94 3.34 -13.87
C LEU A 95 12.27 2.43 -15.05
N VAL A 96 12.31 2.95 -16.27
CA VAL A 96 12.71 2.17 -17.45
C VAL A 96 14.12 1.60 -17.26
N PHE A 97 15.07 2.40 -16.78
CA PHE A 97 16.42 1.95 -16.48
C PHE A 97 16.44 0.86 -15.39
N ARG A 98 15.65 1.01 -14.31
CA ARG A 98 15.53 -0.05 -13.29
C ARG A 98 14.93 -1.35 -13.83
N ALA A 99 13.91 -1.28 -14.68
CA ALA A 99 13.34 -2.48 -15.32
C ALA A 99 14.41 -3.21 -16.14
N LEU A 100 15.11 -2.46 -17.00
CA LEU A 100 16.04 -3.02 -17.96
C LEU A 100 17.34 -3.52 -17.32
N CYS A 101 17.86 -2.80 -16.33
CA CYS A 101 19.18 -3.08 -15.76
C CYS A 101 19.16 -3.89 -14.46
N LEU A 102 18.03 -3.94 -13.73
CA LEU A 102 17.94 -4.62 -12.44
C LEU A 102 16.97 -5.81 -12.45
N CYS A 103 16.47 -6.22 -13.62
CA CYS A 103 15.45 -7.27 -13.77
C CYS A 103 14.25 -7.08 -12.82
N TRP A 104 13.89 -5.82 -12.58
CA TRP A 104 12.82 -5.47 -11.65
C TRP A 104 11.48 -5.78 -12.28
N ASP A 105 10.58 -6.42 -11.53
CA ASP A 105 9.22 -6.70 -11.99
C ASP A 105 8.55 -5.39 -12.41
N ARG A 106 8.12 -5.32 -13.68
CA ARG A 106 7.46 -4.15 -14.26
C ARG A 106 6.21 -3.74 -13.46
N GLN A 107 5.61 -4.65 -12.69
CA GLN A 107 4.47 -4.36 -11.83
C GLN A 107 4.83 -3.56 -10.55
N THR A 108 6.07 -3.62 -10.06
CA THR A 108 6.50 -2.97 -8.80
C THR A 108 7.36 -1.73 -9.00
N GLN A 109 7.17 -1.04 -10.11
CA GLN A 109 7.91 0.16 -10.49
C GLN A 109 7.44 1.46 -9.80
N ASP A 110 6.83 1.36 -8.62
CA ASP A 110 6.52 2.53 -7.82
C ASP A 110 7.54 2.72 -6.69
N LEU A 111 7.64 3.97 -6.24
CA LEU A 111 8.39 4.43 -5.08
C LEU A 111 7.42 4.92 -4.00
N HIS A 112 6.21 4.34 -3.95
CA HIS A 112 5.23 4.68 -2.93
C HIS A 112 5.79 4.31 -1.56
N ILE A 113 5.52 5.17 -0.58
CA ILE A 113 5.83 4.91 0.83
C ILE A 113 4.58 4.76 1.70
N ASP A 114 3.42 5.03 1.11
CA ASP A 114 2.10 4.79 1.67
C ASP A 114 1.49 3.62 0.90
N TRP A 115 1.03 2.58 1.59
CA TRP A 115 0.53 1.37 0.94
C TRP A 115 -0.81 0.95 1.53
N ILE A 116 -1.58 0.20 0.74
CA ILE A 116 -2.74 -0.54 1.21
C ILE A 116 -2.47 -2.02 0.94
N LEU A 117 -2.13 -2.75 1.99
CA LEU A 117 -1.85 -4.17 1.97
C LEU A 117 -3.09 -4.98 2.33
N PHE A 118 -3.23 -6.19 1.81
CA PHE A 118 -4.38 -7.04 2.09
C PHE A 118 -4.03 -8.53 2.15
N ARG A 119 -4.79 -9.28 2.97
CA ARG A 119 -4.74 -10.74 3.13
C ARG A 119 -6.15 -11.31 3.02
N GLY A 120 -6.26 -12.52 2.46
CA GLY A 120 -7.53 -13.23 2.30
C GLY A 120 -8.05 -13.22 0.85
N ARG A 121 -8.55 -14.36 0.39
CA ARG A 121 -8.95 -14.59 -1.02
C ARG A 121 -10.24 -13.88 -1.42
N SER A 122 -11.05 -13.48 -0.44
CA SER A 122 -12.31 -12.78 -0.62
C SER A 122 -12.15 -11.30 -1.02
N LEU A 123 -10.98 -10.69 -0.75
CA LEU A 123 -10.70 -9.32 -1.14
C LEU A 123 -10.14 -9.28 -2.56
N VAL A 124 -10.90 -8.70 -3.48
CA VAL A 124 -10.50 -8.49 -4.87
C VAL A 124 -10.38 -7.00 -5.14
N PRO A 125 -9.17 -6.42 -5.26
CA PRO A 125 -9.02 -5.00 -5.59
C PRO A 125 -9.47 -4.73 -7.03
N VAL A 126 -10.48 -3.89 -7.18
CA VAL A 126 -11.08 -3.52 -8.47
C VAL A 126 -10.38 -2.29 -9.03
N SER A 127 -10.18 -1.28 -8.21
CA SER A 127 -9.50 -0.04 -8.59
C SER A 127 -8.51 0.38 -7.50
N CYS A 128 -7.44 1.05 -7.91
CA CYS A 128 -6.52 1.73 -7.01
C CYS A 128 -6.06 3.05 -7.64
N GLU A 129 -6.02 4.11 -6.85
CA GLU A 129 -5.81 5.49 -7.30
C GLU A 129 -4.89 6.22 -6.34
N VAL A 130 -3.91 6.94 -6.89
CA VAL A 130 -3.20 7.98 -6.15
C VAL A 130 -3.98 9.27 -6.35
N VAL A 131 -4.65 9.75 -5.30
CA VAL A 131 -5.51 10.95 -5.35
C VAL A 131 -4.60 12.17 -5.31
N SER A 132 -4.63 12.97 -6.38
CA SER A 132 -3.72 14.11 -6.57
C SER A 132 -4.44 15.47 -6.57
N ASP A 133 -5.58 15.54 -5.90
CA ASP A 133 -6.40 16.74 -5.83
C ASP A 133 -5.59 17.91 -5.25
N ASN A 134 -5.76 19.07 -5.90
CA ASN A 134 -5.13 20.32 -5.52
C ASN A 134 -6.21 21.39 -5.55
N ILE A 135 -6.39 22.09 -4.44
CA ILE A 135 -7.44 23.10 -4.25
C ILE A 135 -6.74 24.44 -4.14
N ASP A 136 -7.02 25.34 -5.10
CA ASP A 136 -6.45 26.69 -5.13
C ASP A 136 -4.91 26.74 -5.01
N GLY A 137 -4.23 25.79 -5.67
CA GLY A 137 -2.76 25.68 -5.63
C GLY A 137 -2.23 24.92 -4.42
N GLN A 138 -3.09 24.51 -3.48
CA GLN A 138 -2.70 23.89 -2.22
C GLN A 138 -3.08 22.41 -2.17
N TYR A 139 -2.20 21.61 -1.56
CA TYR A 139 -2.46 20.21 -1.26
C TYR A 139 -2.92 20.06 0.18
N PRO A 140 -3.97 19.26 0.47
CA PRO A 140 -4.44 19.01 1.83
C PRO A 140 -3.41 18.35 2.75
N SER A 141 -2.43 17.64 2.18
CA SER A 141 -1.37 16.94 2.91
C SER A 141 -0.05 16.98 2.12
N SER A 142 1.07 16.65 2.77
CA SER A 142 2.36 16.45 2.12
C SER A 142 2.46 15.12 1.37
N HIS A 143 1.46 14.25 1.53
CA HIS A 143 1.31 12.97 0.84
C HIS A 143 0.04 12.97 0.00
N TYR A 144 0.11 12.34 -1.17
CA TYR A 144 -1.06 11.92 -1.93
C TYR A 144 -1.72 10.72 -1.23
N PRO A 145 -3.03 10.79 -0.92
CA PRO A 145 -3.77 9.63 -0.45
C PRO A 145 -3.77 8.51 -1.50
N ILE A 146 -3.70 7.26 -1.04
CA ILE A 146 -4.03 6.11 -1.87
C ILE A 146 -5.47 5.70 -1.57
N PHE A 147 -6.26 5.57 -2.62
CA PHE A 147 -7.62 5.07 -2.58
C PHE A 147 -7.69 3.71 -3.27
N ALA A 148 -8.44 2.76 -2.70
CA ALA A 148 -8.63 1.45 -3.29
C ALA A 148 -10.07 0.96 -3.08
N GLU A 149 -10.65 0.39 -4.13
CA GLU A 149 -11.96 -0.27 -4.08
C GLU A 149 -11.78 -1.78 -4.10
N PHE A 150 -12.44 -2.46 -3.17
CA PHE A 150 -12.48 -3.91 -3.13
C PHE A 150 -13.87 -4.41 -3.46
N LEU A 151 -13.94 -5.46 -4.27
CA LEU A 151 -15.13 -6.29 -4.37
C LEU A 151 -15.11 -7.31 -3.22
N LEU A 152 -16.20 -7.36 -2.47
CA LEU A 152 -16.44 -8.37 -1.45
C LEU A 152 -17.27 -9.54 -2.01
N PRO A 153 -17.16 -10.76 -1.45
CA PRO A 153 -18.01 -11.87 -1.85
C PRO A 153 -19.48 -11.56 -1.54
N ARG A 154 -20.39 -12.06 -2.39
CA ARG A 154 -21.84 -11.91 -2.20
C ARG A 154 -22.38 -12.48 -0.88
N ALA A 155 -21.63 -13.38 -0.25
CA ALA A 155 -21.99 -13.97 1.04
C ALA A 155 -21.77 -13.03 2.23
N VAL A 156 -21.09 -11.89 2.04
CA VAL A 156 -20.91 -10.89 3.09
C VAL A 156 -22.24 -10.21 3.35
N ARG A 157 -22.77 -10.35 4.57
CA ARG A 157 -23.93 -9.59 5.04
C ARG A 157 -23.44 -8.27 5.61
N ILE A 158 -24.04 -7.17 5.16
CA ILE A 158 -23.86 -5.87 5.79
C ILE A 158 -24.53 -5.97 7.16
N VAL A 159 -23.80 -5.64 8.23
CA VAL A 159 -24.39 -5.51 9.56
C VAL A 159 -25.14 -4.19 9.55
N ASP A 160 -26.44 -4.23 9.77
CA ASP A 160 -27.23 -3.00 9.91
C ASP A 160 -26.66 -2.14 11.05
N PRO A 161 -26.62 -0.81 10.91
CA PRO A 161 -26.17 0.04 12.00
C PRO A 161 -27.05 -0.21 13.24
N PRO A 162 -26.47 -0.11 14.46
CA PRO A 162 -27.26 -0.26 15.68
C PRO A 162 -28.41 0.76 15.65
N ALA A 163 -29.62 0.29 16.01
CA ALA A 163 -30.79 1.16 16.09
C ALA A 163 -30.46 2.38 16.94
N GLN A 164 -30.76 3.58 16.44
CA GLN A 164 -30.69 4.79 17.24
C GLN A 164 -31.69 4.62 18.39
N GLU A 165 -31.19 4.51 19.62
CA GLU A 165 -32.04 4.70 20.80
C GLU A 165 -32.52 6.16 20.76
N GLU A 166 -33.79 6.36 20.39
CA GLU A 166 -34.49 7.62 20.57
C GLU A 166 -34.56 7.91 22.08
N ASN A 167 -33.88 8.97 22.52
CA ASN A 167 -34.07 9.60 23.83
C ASN A 167 -34.97 10.82 23.68
#